data_AF-A0A383BMF5-F1
#
_entry.id   AF-A0A383BMF5-F1
#
_cell.length_a   1.000
_cell.length_b   1.000
_cell.length_c   1.000
_cell.angle_alpha   90.00
_cell.angle_beta   90.00
_cell.angle_gamma   90.00
#
_symmetry.space_group_name_H-M   'P 1'
#
loop_
_entity.id
_entity.type
_entity.pdbx_description
1 polymer ?
#
loop_
_entity_poly.entity_id
_entity_poly.type
_entity_poly.pdbx_seq_one_letter_code
_entity_poly.pdbx_strand_id
1 'polypeptide(L)'
;HEIIIFSPYIKVNALEALLLDSQRSAKVTIVTSWKPSDILLGVSDIEVYKYCCDHRATLLINNKIHLKAIIIDSMTSAYIGSGNITNAGLGIGNRFNYELGVINEKITLDDKFYFDKIISEGFSVNDEYYKKVKQAVKSMKKPKIVQEFDIETDLQKDFLLNALPMSNNVSDFYQHYSRKDDNDGSEEDIRSAEHDRRLYQIPRGLNKTEFENLLRKNFLNHPFIIAYLDYLGNEKYFGEMSAWL
;
A
#
# COMPACT_ATOMS: atom_id res chain seq x y z
N HIS A 1 6.99 -24.51 -14.45
CA HIS A 1 6.39 -23.40 -13.69
C HIS A 1 6.14 -22.23 -14.61
N GLU A 2 5.01 -21.56 -14.46
CA GLU A 2 4.64 -20.37 -15.25
C GLU A 2 4.23 -19.24 -14.31
N ILE A 3 4.68 -18.02 -14.62
CA ILE A 3 4.34 -16.81 -13.87
C ILE A 3 3.81 -15.78 -14.87
N ILE A 4 2.64 -15.21 -14.59
CA ILE A 4 2.06 -14.12 -15.36
C ILE A 4 1.89 -12.91 -14.44
N ILE A 5 2.55 -11.80 -14.77
CA ILE A 5 2.52 -10.57 -13.99
C ILE A 5 1.66 -9.55 -14.72
N PHE A 6 0.60 -9.08 -14.09
CA PHE A 6 -0.20 -7.95 -14.54
C PHE A 6 0.14 -6.74 -13.69
N SER A 7 0.58 -5.66 -14.31
CA SER A 7 0.69 -4.37 -13.63
C SER A 7 0.84 -3.23 -14.63
N PRO A 8 0.07 -2.13 -14.51
CA PRO A 8 0.18 -1.01 -15.43
C PRO A 8 1.55 -0.33 -15.34
N TYR A 9 2.19 -0.33 -14.16
CA TYR A 9 3.46 0.34 -13.91
C TYR A 9 4.48 -0.64 -13.37
N ILE A 10 5.61 -0.77 -14.06
CA ILE A 10 6.67 -1.70 -13.70
C ILE A 10 8.02 -0.97 -13.70
N LYS A 11 8.79 -1.16 -12.64
CA LYS A 11 10.18 -0.75 -12.54
C LYS A 11 11.10 -1.96 -12.63
N VAL A 12 12.19 -1.83 -13.39
CA VAL A 12 13.10 -2.98 -13.65
C VAL A 12 13.69 -3.52 -12.36
N ASN A 13 14.15 -2.65 -11.46
CA ASN A 13 14.72 -3.06 -10.18
C ASN A 13 13.72 -3.79 -9.26
N ALA A 14 12.46 -3.36 -9.25
CA ALA A 14 11.39 -4.01 -8.49
C ALA A 14 11.05 -5.38 -9.09
N LEU A 15 11.04 -5.48 -10.42
CA LEU A 15 10.81 -6.73 -11.13
C LEU A 15 11.94 -7.74 -10.91
N GLU A 16 13.20 -7.28 -10.93
CA GLU A 16 14.38 -8.08 -10.60
C GLU A 16 14.31 -8.63 -9.17
N ALA A 17 13.99 -7.77 -8.20
CA ALA A 17 13.83 -8.18 -6.80
C ALA A 17 12.70 -9.21 -6.63
N LEU A 18 11.55 -8.98 -7.29
CA LEU A 18 10.41 -9.88 -7.23
C LEU A 18 10.71 -11.27 -7.80
N LEU A 19 11.51 -11.33 -8.88
CA LEU A 19 11.77 -12.57 -9.60
C LEU A 19 13.08 -13.27 -9.22
N LEU A 20 13.87 -12.71 -8.30
CA LEU A 20 15.23 -13.13 -7.96
C LEU A 20 15.41 -14.66 -7.85
N ASP A 21 14.51 -15.34 -7.15
CA ASP A 21 14.58 -16.80 -6.92
C ASP A 21 13.94 -17.65 -8.04
N SER A 22 13.14 -17.03 -8.91
CA SER A 22 12.33 -17.71 -9.94
C SER A 22 12.97 -17.72 -11.33
N GLN A 23 14.00 -16.90 -11.55
CA GLN A 23 14.58 -16.59 -12.87
C GLN A 23 15.17 -17.80 -13.64
N ARG A 24 15.36 -18.96 -13.01
CA ARG A 24 16.05 -20.10 -13.63
C ARG A 24 15.14 -21.23 -14.14
N SER A 25 13.85 -21.23 -13.81
CA SER A 25 12.98 -22.38 -14.13
C SER A 25 11.54 -22.02 -14.52
N ALA A 26 11.11 -20.76 -14.37
CA ALA A 26 9.76 -20.33 -14.72
C ALA A 26 9.69 -19.67 -16.10
N LYS A 27 8.65 -19.99 -16.86
CA LYS A 27 8.24 -19.22 -18.03
C LYS A 27 7.51 -17.97 -17.54
N VAL A 28 8.07 -16.78 -17.82
CA VAL A 28 7.52 -15.50 -17.35
C VAL A 28 6.81 -14.77 -18.49
N THR A 29 5.59 -14.31 -18.22
CA THR A 29 4.85 -13.37 -19.08
C THR A 29 4.54 -12.12 -18.29
N ILE A 30 4.82 -10.95 -18.86
CA ILE A 30 4.54 -9.65 -18.26
C ILE A 30 3.50 -8.95 -19.13
N VAL A 31 2.41 -8.51 -18.50
CA VAL A 31 1.33 -7.74 -19.11
C VAL A 31 1.33 -6.35 -18.47
N THR A 32 1.68 -5.34 -19.26
CA THR A 32 1.84 -3.96 -18.76
C THR A 32 1.21 -2.91 -19.67
N SER A 33 1.23 -1.65 -19.24
CA SER A 33 0.77 -0.50 -20.00
C SER A 33 1.96 0.38 -20.36
N TRP A 34 2.02 0.81 -21.62
CA TRP A 34 3.05 1.73 -22.13
C TRP A 34 2.39 2.95 -22.76
N LYS A 35 1.73 3.74 -21.92
CA LYS A 35 1.33 5.09 -22.32
C LYS A 35 2.59 5.97 -22.30
N PRO A 36 2.89 6.72 -23.39
CA PRO A 36 4.08 7.57 -23.43
C PRO A 36 4.17 8.58 -22.28
N SER A 37 3.04 9.07 -21.77
CA SER A 37 2.97 9.94 -20.58
C SER A 37 3.56 9.29 -19.34
N ASP A 38 3.24 8.02 -19.10
CA ASP A 38 3.60 7.31 -17.87
C ASP A 38 5.10 6.99 -17.86
N ILE A 39 5.64 6.65 -19.04
CA ILE A 39 7.07 6.46 -19.25
C ILE A 39 7.81 7.80 -19.11
N LEU A 40 7.27 8.89 -19.68
CA LEU A 40 7.86 10.22 -19.59
C LEU A 40 7.93 10.74 -18.15
N LEU A 41 6.89 10.50 -17.37
CA LEU A 41 6.83 10.80 -15.93
C LEU A 41 7.73 9.89 -15.10
N GLY A 42 8.20 8.78 -15.68
CA GLY A 42 9.06 7.82 -15.01
C GLY A 42 8.31 7.03 -13.94
N VAL A 43 7.00 6.81 -14.07
CA VAL A 43 6.27 5.88 -13.18
C VAL A 43 6.38 4.42 -13.64
N SER A 44 6.71 4.20 -14.90
CA SER A 44 6.98 2.88 -15.51
C SER A 44 8.25 2.93 -16.36
N ASP A 45 9.05 1.87 -16.36
CA ASP A 45 10.30 1.78 -17.12
C ASP A 45 10.05 1.14 -18.48
N ILE A 46 10.52 1.79 -19.54
CA ILE A 46 10.50 1.20 -20.89
C ILE A 46 11.55 0.09 -21.04
N GLU A 47 12.58 0.12 -20.19
CA GLU A 47 13.67 -0.85 -20.08
C GLU A 47 13.20 -2.26 -19.68
N VAL A 48 11.95 -2.41 -19.21
CA VAL A 48 11.32 -3.72 -18.98
C VAL A 48 11.37 -4.60 -20.23
N TYR A 49 11.31 -4.01 -21.43
CA TYR A 49 11.48 -4.79 -22.67
C TYR A 49 12.86 -5.43 -22.78
N LYS A 50 13.92 -4.69 -22.44
CA LYS A 50 15.27 -5.24 -22.47
C LYS A 50 15.44 -6.34 -21.43
N TYR A 51 14.90 -6.13 -20.23
CA TYR A 51 14.82 -7.17 -19.19
C TYR A 51 14.14 -8.44 -19.74
N CYS A 52 12.99 -8.32 -20.40
CA CYS A 52 12.30 -9.47 -20.96
C CYS A 52 13.11 -10.20 -22.03
N CYS A 53 13.78 -9.47 -22.93
CA CYS A 53 14.65 -10.07 -23.93
C CYS A 53 15.79 -10.87 -23.28
N ASP A 54 16.45 -10.30 -22.28
CA ASP A 54 17.62 -10.90 -21.62
C ASP A 54 17.24 -12.16 -20.82
N HIS A 55 16.03 -12.20 -20.27
CA HIS A 55 15.51 -13.32 -19.47
C HIS A 55 14.57 -14.26 -20.23
N ARG A 56 14.44 -14.09 -21.56
CA ARG A 56 13.49 -14.85 -22.41
C ARG A 56 12.04 -14.83 -21.89
N ALA A 57 11.64 -13.72 -21.28
CA ALA A 57 10.28 -13.48 -20.84
C ALA A 57 9.45 -12.86 -21.97
N THR A 58 8.15 -13.11 -21.97
CA THR A 58 7.20 -12.49 -22.90
C THR A 58 6.75 -11.14 -22.34
N LEU A 59 6.77 -10.09 -23.17
CA LEU A 59 6.18 -8.79 -22.83
C LEU A 59 4.96 -8.51 -23.70
N LEU A 60 3.80 -8.33 -23.07
CA LEU A 60 2.54 -7.94 -23.68
C LEU A 60 2.13 -6.55 -23.22
N ILE A 61 1.70 -5.71 -24.16
CA ILE A 61 1.15 -4.38 -23.86
C ILE A 61 -0.36 -4.43 -23.96
N ASN A 62 -1.02 -4.04 -22.87
CA ASN A 62 -2.45 -3.78 -22.81
C ASN A 62 -2.68 -2.47 -22.04
N ASN A 63 -2.93 -1.37 -22.76
CA ASN A 63 -3.07 -0.02 -22.18
C ASN A 63 -4.40 0.21 -21.43
N LYS A 64 -5.29 -0.79 -21.37
CA LYS A 64 -6.56 -0.75 -20.64
C LYS A 64 -6.46 -1.30 -19.21
N ILE A 65 -5.35 -1.94 -18.85
CA ILE A 65 -5.23 -2.57 -17.52
C ILE A 65 -5.00 -1.53 -16.43
N HIS A 66 -5.60 -1.77 -15.27
CA HIS A 66 -5.19 -1.15 -14.02
C HIS A 66 -5.06 -2.16 -12.86
N LEU A 67 -5.43 -3.42 -13.09
CA LEU A 67 -5.24 -4.51 -12.12
C LEU A 67 -3.76 -4.72 -11.82
N LYS A 68 -3.48 -5.23 -10.60
CA LYS A 68 -2.17 -5.77 -10.25
C LYS A 68 -2.35 -7.18 -9.71
N ALA A 69 -1.74 -8.14 -10.40
CA ALA A 69 -1.86 -9.54 -10.05
C ALA A 69 -0.61 -10.30 -10.48
N ILE A 70 -0.25 -11.33 -9.71
CA ILE A 70 0.80 -12.29 -10.06
C ILE A 70 0.14 -13.66 -10.05
N ILE A 71 0.01 -14.26 -11.24
CA ILE A 71 -0.65 -15.53 -11.45
C ILE A 71 0.42 -16.62 -11.59
N ILE A 72 0.21 -17.76 -10.92
CA ILE A 72 1.19 -18.85 -10.83
C ILE A 72 0.59 -20.16 -11.35
N ASP A 73 1.43 -20.94 -12.04
CA ASP A 73 1.23 -22.33 -12.47
C ASP A 73 -0.13 -22.58 -13.13
N SER A 74 -0.24 -22.28 -14.43
CA SER A 74 -1.45 -22.47 -15.24
C SER A 74 -2.72 -21.87 -14.61
N MET A 75 -2.57 -20.71 -13.98
CA MET A 75 -3.62 -20.00 -13.26
C MET A 75 -4.29 -20.85 -12.17
N THR A 76 -3.50 -21.55 -11.36
CA THR A 76 -4.02 -22.28 -10.19
C THR A 76 -4.19 -21.36 -8.99
N SER A 77 -3.23 -20.45 -8.80
CA SER A 77 -3.23 -19.47 -7.72
C SER A 77 -2.84 -18.08 -8.22
N ALA A 78 -3.19 -17.06 -7.44
CA ALA A 78 -2.82 -15.68 -7.71
C ALA A 78 -2.55 -14.90 -6.42
N TYR A 79 -1.57 -14.00 -6.47
CA TYR A 79 -1.57 -12.81 -5.63
C TYR A 79 -2.33 -11.70 -6.35
N ILE A 80 -3.27 -11.04 -5.67
CA ILE A 80 -4.03 -9.89 -6.18
C ILE A 80 -3.90 -8.76 -5.17
N GLY A 81 -3.57 -7.55 -5.64
CA GLY A 81 -3.36 -6.43 -4.73
C GLY A 81 -3.43 -5.05 -5.37
N SER A 82 -3.21 -4.03 -4.55
CA SER A 82 -3.20 -2.62 -4.96
C SER A 82 -1.81 -2.13 -5.40
N GLY A 83 -0.74 -2.83 -5.02
CA GLY A 83 0.64 -2.46 -5.33
C GLY A 83 1.03 -2.69 -6.78
N ASN A 84 1.58 -1.67 -7.44
CA ASN A 84 2.28 -1.84 -8.72
C ASN A 84 3.64 -2.52 -8.52
N ILE A 85 4.23 -3.08 -9.58
CA ILE A 85 5.57 -3.69 -9.53
C ILE A 85 6.64 -2.60 -9.55
N THR A 86 6.71 -1.88 -8.44
CA THR A 86 7.60 -0.75 -8.18
C THR A 86 8.12 -0.90 -6.76
N ASN A 87 9.26 -0.31 -6.42
CA ASN A 87 9.77 -0.40 -5.05
C ASN A 87 8.75 0.09 -4.01
N ALA A 88 8.06 1.20 -4.29
CA ALA A 88 7.05 1.73 -3.40
C ALA A 88 5.85 0.77 -3.24
N GLY A 89 5.37 0.19 -4.34
CA GLY A 89 4.24 -0.76 -4.34
C GLY A 89 4.58 -2.15 -3.78
N LEU A 90 5.85 -2.54 -3.76
CA LEU A 90 6.31 -3.81 -3.18
C LEU A 90 6.90 -3.64 -1.76
N GLY A 91 6.88 -2.43 -1.19
CA GLY A 91 7.45 -2.19 0.13
C GLY A 91 8.98 -2.27 0.19
N ILE A 92 9.68 -2.12 -0.94
CA ILE A 92 11.13 -2.24 -1.03
C ILE A 92 11.78 -0.90 -0.68
N GLY A 93 12.52 -0.87 0.42
CA GLY A 93 13.24 0.31 0.92
C GLY A 93 12.38 1.23 1.80
N ASN A 94 12.87 2.45 2.06
CA ASN A 94 12.29 3.34 3.08
C ASN A 94 11.11 4.20 2.59
N ARG A 95 10.87 4.25 1.28
CA ARG A 95 9.74 4.98 0.67
C ARG A 95 8.79 3.96 0.07
N PHE A 96 7.77 3.59 0.84
CA PHE A 96 6.77 2.61 0.45
C PHE A 96 5.36 3.18 0.54
N ASN A 97 4.45 2.57 -0.21
CA ASN A 97 3.02 2.78 -0.09
C ASN A 97 2.45 1.73 0.86
N TYR A 98 1.45 2.10 1.66
CA TYR A 98 0.61 1.11 2.33
C TYR A 98 -0.30 0.46 1.28
N GLU A 99 0.06 -0.75 0.87
CA GLU A 99 -0.68 -1.55 -0.11
C GLU A 99 -1.37 -2.73 0.57
N LEU A 100 -2.44 -3.24 -0.04
CA LEU A 100 -3.14 -4.44 0.39
C LEU A 100 -3.04 -5.49 -0.71
N GLY A 101 -3.01 -6.76 -0.31
CA GLY A 101 -3.17 -7.86 -1.23
C GLY A 101 -3.66 -9.12 -0.54
N VAL A 102 -4.12 -10.06 -1.36
CA VAL A 102 -4.59 -11.37 -0.93
C VAL A 102 -3.96 -12.44 -1.82
N ILE A 103 -3.65 -13.59 -1.23
CA ILE A 103 -3.28 -14.79 -1.97
C ILE A 103 -4.56 -15.60 -2.14
N ASN A 104 -4.99 -15.78 -3.38
CA ASN A 104 -6.05 -16.70 -3.75
C ASN A 104 -5.43 -18.00 -4.25
N GLU A 105 -5.54 -19.06 -3.45
CA GLU A 105 -5.00 -20.39 -3.77
C GLU A 105 -5.87 -21.18 -4.77
N LYS A 106 -7.06 -20.68 -5.10
CA LYS A 106 -8.01 -21.36 -5.98
C LYS A 106 -8.68 -20.38 -6.94
N ILE A 107 -8.07 -20.20 -8.11
CA ILE A 107 -8.63 -19.42 -9.21
C ILE A 107 -9.75 -20.20 -9.90
N THR A 108 -10.93 -19.59 -10.03
CA THR A 108 -12.10 -20.20 -10.67
C THR A 108 -11.95 -20.25 -12.19
N LEU A 109 -12.80 -21.01 -12.89
CA LEU A 109 -12.76 -21.06 -14.35
C LEU A 109 -13.11 -19.70 -14.98
N ASP A 110 -14.05 -18.96 -14.39
CA ASP A 110 -14.44 -17.63 -14.86
C ASP A 110 -13.31 -16.61 -14.70
N ASP A 111 -12.56 -16.67 -13.59
CA ASP A 111 -11.37 -15.85 -13.38
C ASP A 111 -10.30 -16.14 -14.45
N LYS A 112 -10.10 -17.41 -14.83
CA LYS A 112 -9.17 -17.79 -15.91
C LYS A 112 -9.59 -17.15 -17.23
N PHE A 113 -10.88 -17.28 -17.60
CA PHE A 113 -11.39 -16.63 -18.81
C PHE A 113 -11.22 -15.10 -18.78
N TYR A 114 -11.36 -14.49 -17.61
CA TYR A 114 -11.10 -13.06 -17.44
C TYR A 114 -9.64 -12.70 -17.73
N PHE A 115 -8.67 -13.45 -17.17
CA PHE A 115 -7.25 -13.23 -17.45
C PHE A 115 -6.88 -13.52 -18.91
N ASP A 116 -7.40 -14.60 -19.49
CA ASP A 116 -7.18 -14.96 -20.90
C ASP A 116 -7.70 -13.88 -21.85
N LYS A 117 -8.85 -13.27 -21.53
CA LYS A 117 -9.36 -12.11 -22.27
C LYS A 117 -8.39 -10.93 -22.20
N ILE A 118 -7.85 -10.60 -21.03
CA ILE A 118 -6.89 -9.48 -20.88
C ILE A 118 -5.62 -9.75 -21.69
N ILE A 119 -5.12 -10.99 -21.67
CA ILE A 119 -3.93 -11.43 -22.41
C ILE A 119 -4.19 -11.34 -23.91
N SER A 120 -5.33 -11.84 -24.40
CA SER A 120 -5.68 -11.84 -25.83
C SER A 120 -5.95 -10.45 -26.41
N GLU A 121 -6.39 -9.49 -25.60
CA GLU A 121 -6.49 -8.08 -26.00
C GLU A 121 -5.13 -7.35 -26.01
N GLY A 122 -4.08 -7.95 -25.43
CA GLY A 122 -2.73 -7.43 -25.46
C GLY A 122 -1.98 -7.79 -26.74
N PHE A 123 -0.86 -7.12 -26.99
CA PHE A 123 0.03 -7.44 -28.12
C PHE A 123 1.49 -7.52 -27.67
N SER A 124 2.25 -8.42 -28.30
CA SER A 124 3.67 -8.60 -28.02
C SER A 124 4.52 -7.42 -28.51
N VAL A 125 5.48 -7.00 -27.69
CA VAL A 125 6.45 -5.97 -28.06
C VAL A 125 7.57 -6.54 -28.91
N ASN A 126 7.92 -5.84 -29.98
CA ASN A 126 9.14 -6.08 -30.76
C ASN A 126 10.05 -4.84 -30.75
N ASP A 127 11.26 -4.99 -31.33
CA ASP A 127 12.26 -3.92 -31.37
C ASP A 127 11.75 -2.65 -32.06
N GLU A 128 10.90 -2.81 -33.08
CA GLU A 128 10.34 -1.68 -33.82
C GLU A 128 9.38 -0.87 -32.94
N TYR A 129 8.46 -1.53 -32.24
CA TYR A 129 7.51 -0.89 -31.34
C TYR A 129 8.25 -0.22 -30.17
N TYR A 130 9.23 -0.91 -29.57
CA TYR A 130 10.07 -0.34 -28.51
C TYR A 130 10.77 0.95 -28.97
N LYS A 131 11.38 0.96 -30.17
CA LYS A 131 12.02 2.15 -30.74
C LYS A 131 11.03 3.28 -30.98
N LYS A 132 9.82 2.98 -31.49
CA LYS A 132 8.75 3.97 -31.71
C LYS A 132 8.33 4.65 -30.41
N VAL A 133 8.07 3.87 -29.35
CA VAL A 133 7.70 4.43 -28.03
C VAL A 133 8.85 5.25 -27.45
N LYS A 134 10.09 4.76 -27.54
CA LYS A 134 11.28 5.48 -27.06
C LYS A 134 11.48 6.82 -27.77
N GLN A 135 11.23 6.87 -29.09
CA GLN A 135 11.28 8.11 -29.87
C GLN A 135 10.15 9.07 -29.50
N ALA A 136 8.92 8.56 -29.33
CA ALA A 136 7.77 9.36 -28.92
C ALA A 136 7.99 10.00 -27.55
N VAL A 137 8.51 9.25 -26.57
CA VAL A 137 8.82 9.80 -25.24
C VAL A 137 9.91 10.88 -25.31
N LYS A 138 10.93 10.70 -26.16
CA LYS A 138 12.00 11.70 -26.35
C LYS A 138 11.51 13.00 -26.98
N SER A 139 10.50 12.96 -27.85
CA SER A 139 9.94 14.16 -28.48
C SER A 139 8.93 14.90 -27.60
N MET A 140 8.41 14.26 -26.56
CA MET A 140 7.51 14.88 -25.60
C MET A 140 8.27 15.83 -24.67
N LYS A 141 7.66 16.98 -24.37
CA LYS A 141 8.13 17.88 -23.33
C LYS A 141 7.63 17.36 -21.99
N LYS A 142 8.53 17.16 -21.02
CA LYS A 142 8.11 16.86 -19.65
C LYS A 142 7.19 17.99 -19.17
N PRO A 143 6.02 17.66 -18.59
CA PRO A 143 5.18 18.69 -18.00
C PRO A 143 6.00 19.40 -16.92
N LYS A 144 5.98 20.74 -16.94
CA LYS A 144 6.47 21.51 -15.81
C LYS A 144 5.45 21.31 -14.70
N ILE A 145 5.84 20.62 -13.63
CA ILE A 145 5.05 20.60 -12.40
C ILE A 145 5.23 22.00 -11.81
N VAL A 146 4.26 22.86 -12.06
CA VAL A 146 4.21 24.21 -11.50
C VAL A 146 3.56 24.05 -10.14
N GLN A 147 4.39 24.00 -9.10
CA GLN A 147 4.03 23.78 -7.68
C GLN A 147 3.52 22.38 -7.32
N GLU A 148 4.30 21.69 -6.49
CA GLU A 148 3.69 20.91 -5.41
C GLU A 148 2.87 21.92 -4.61
N PHE A 149 1.55 21.81 -4.66
CA PHE A 149 0.74 22.45 -3.63
C PHE A 149 1.00 21.64 -2.37
N ASP A 150 1.96 22.09 -1.55
CA ASP A 150 1.79 21.95 -0.12
C ASP A 150 0.56 22.79 0.20
N ILE A 151 -0.62 22.16 0.09
CA ILE A 151 -1.76 22.64 0.82
C ILE A 151 -1.33 22.44 2.27
N GLU A 152 -0.74 23.48 2.87
CA GLU A 152 -0.72 23.60 4.31
C GLU A 152 -2.19 23.52 4.70
N THR A 153 -2.61 22.32 5.10
CA THR A 153 -3.93 22.13 5.65
C THR A 153 -3.87 22.80 7.01
N ASP A 154 -4.24 24.08 7.03
CA ASP A 154 -4.60 24.84 8.23
C ASP A 154 -5.92 24.33 8.84
N LEU A 155 -6.41 23.18 8.35
CA LEU A 155 -7.27 22.29 9.10
C LEU A 155 -6.49 21.90 10.37
N GLN A 156 -6.57 22.78 11.37
CA GLN A 156 -6.67 22.33 12.75
C GLN A 156 -7.58 21.13 12.69
N LYS A 157 -7.02 19.95 12.97
CA LYS A 157 -7.82 18.76 13.17
C LYS A 157 -8.68 19.09 14.37
N ASP A 158 -9.83 19.72 14.15
CA ASP A 158 -10.99 19.63 15.01
C ASP A 158 -11.06 18.14 15.33
N PHE A 159 -10.87 17.82 16.60
CA PHE A 159 -10.47 16.49 17.03
C PHE A 159 -11.49 15.46 16.56
N LEU A 160 -11.23 14.85 15.40
CA LEU A 160 -12.07 13.81 14.84
C LEU A 160 -12.19 12.68 15.86
N LEU A 161 -13.26 11.90 15.82
CA LEU A 161 -13.50 10.80 16.78
C LEU A 161 -12.31 9.84 16.95
N ASN A 162 -11.44 9.72 15.94
CA ASN A 162 -10.21 8.92 16.01
C ASN A 162 -9.05 9.54 16.83
N ALA A 163 -9.23 10.75 17.36
CA ALA A 163 -8.32 11.39 18.31
C ALA A 163 -8.67 11.08 19.77
N LEU A 164 -9.81 10.42 20.01
CA LEU A 164 -10.28 10.00 21.33
C LEU A 164 -9.76 8.59 21.67
N PRO A 165 -9.43 8.32 22.94
CA PRO A 165 -9.20 6.95 23.39
C PRO A 165 -10.44 6.07 23.14
N MET A 166 -10.21 4.86 22.65
CA MET A 166 -11.23 3.85 22.38
C MET A 166 -11.26 2.72 23.41
N SER A 167 -10.19 2.53 24.17
CA SER A 167 -10.18 1.58 25.29
C SER A 167 -10.95 2.15 26.48
N ASN A 168 -11.80 1.32 27.10
CA ASN A 168 -12.64 1.73 28.23
C ASN A 168 -11.83 2.15 29.47
N ASN A 169 -10.70 1.48 29.73
CA ASN A 169 -9.79 1.82 30.81
C ASN A 169 -8.37 1.29 30.55
N VAL A 170 -7.42 1.77 31.35
CA VAL A 170 -5.99 1.44 31.23
C VAL A 170 -5.69 -0.04 31.48
N SER A 171 -6.44 -0.69 32.38
CA SER A 171 -6.22 -2.09 32.71
C SER A 171 -6.56 -3.00 31.52
N ASP A 172 -7.72 -2.79 30.92
CA ASP A 172 -8.18 -3.52 29.74
C ASP A 172 -7.28 -3.23 28.54
N PHE A 173 -6.88 -1.96 28.37
CA PHE A 173 -5.92 -1.58 27.35
C PHE A 173 -4.61 -2.37 27.51
N TYR A 174 -4.03 -2.41 28.72
CA TYR A 174 -2.80 -3.17 28.94
C TYR A 174 -2.99 -4.68 28.74
N GLN A 175 -4.12 -5.24 29.15
CA GLN A 175 -4.44 -6.65 28.94
C GLN A 175 -4.41 -7.00 27.44
N HIS A 176 -5.12 -6.25 26.61
CA HIS A 176 -5.15 -6.50 25.15
C HIS A 176 -3.87 -6.09 24.43
N TYR A 177 -3.12 -5.11 24.96
CA TYR A 177 -1.79 -4.72 24.47
C TYR A 177 -0.73 -5.82 24.73
N SER A 178 -0.80 -6.48 25.89
CA SER A 178 0.18 -7.48 26.33
C SER A 178 -0.19 -8.92 25.95
N ARG A 179 -1.30 -9.10 25.21
CA ARG A 179 -1.77 -10.40 24.75
C ARG A 179 -0.71 -11.13 23.93
N LYS A 180 -0.66 -12.45 24.08
CA LYS A 180 0.25 -13.33 23.31
C LYS A 180 -0.44 -14.00 22.12
N ASP A 181 -1.77 -14.05 22.13
CA ASP A 181 -2.60 -14.65 21.09
C ASP A 181 -3.80 -13.74 20.81
N ASP A 182 -4.31 -13.77 19.58
CA ASP A 182 -5.41 -12.94 19.10
C ASP A 182 -6.79 -13.46 19.53
N ASN A 183 -6.84 -14.62 20.20
CA ASN A 183 -8.07 -15.21 20.76
C ASN A 183 -8.42 -14.69 22.16
N ASP A 184 -7.58 -13.84 22.77
CA ASP A 184 -7.79 -13.31 24.13
C ASP A 184 -8.49 -11.94 24.09
N GLY A 185 -9.83 -11.98 24.07
CA GLY A 185 -10.70 -10.80 24.05
C GLY A 185 -11.66 -10.73 22.86
N SER A 186 -12.54 -9.74 22.86
CA SER A 186 -13.37 -9.45 21.69
C SER A 186 -12.51 -8.77 20.60
N GLU A 187 -12.88 -8.95 19.32
CA GLU A 187 -12.22 -8.24 18.21
C GLU A 187 -12.28 -6.72 18.41
N GLU A 188 -13.38 -6.21 18.98
CA GLU A 188 -13.57 -4.80 19.26
C GLU A 188 -12.54 -4.29 20.28
N ASP A 189 -12.37 -4.98 21.41
CA ASP A 189 -11.41 -4.57 22.45
C ASP A 189 -9.97 -4.59 21.93
N ILE A 190 -9.65 -5.62 21.13
CA ILE A 190 -8.37 -5.77 20.44
C ILE A 190 -8.09 -4.59 19.51
N ARG A 191 -9.10 -4.18 18.73
CA ARG A 191 -8.99 -3.06 17.79
C ARG A 191 -8.88 -1.72 18.52
N SER A 192 -9.62 -1.54 19.61
CA SER A 192 -9.55 -0.36 20.48
C SER A 192 -8.16 -0.22 21.13
N ALA A 193 -7.61 -1.31 21.66
CA ALA A 193 -6.25 -1.30 22.22
C ALA A 193 -5.19 -0.97 21.15
N GLU A 194 -5.28 -1.56 19.96
CA GLU A 194 -4.34 -1.24 18.88
C GLU A 194 -4.52 0.19 18.34
N HIS A 195 -5.74 0.72 18.35
CA HIS A 195 -6.01 2.12 18.10
C HIS A 195 -5.27 3.02 19.09
N ASP A 196 -5.51 2.84 20.38
CA ASP A 196 -4.94 3.69 21.44
C ASP A 196 -3.42 3.57 21.50
N ARG A 197 -2.88 2.38 21.21
CA ARG A 197 -1.44 2.18 21.09
C ARG A 197 -0.83 3.05 20.00
N ARG A 198 -1.48 3.17 18.83
CA ARG A 198 -1.03 4.06 17.75
C ARG A 198 -1.25 5.52 18.11
N LEU A 199 -2.41 5.87 18.67
CA LEU A 199 -2.77 7.21 19.10
C LEU A 199 -1.73 7.79 20.07
N TYR A 200 -1.36 7.02 21.09
CA TYR A 200 -0.39 7.40 22.11
C TYR A 200 1.04 6.95 21.80
N GLN A 201 1.31 6.47 20.57
CA GLN A 201 2.65 6.11 20.08
C GLN A 201 3.42 5.16 21.04
N ILE A 202 2.72 4.15 21.56
CA ILE A 202 3.30 3.18 22.51
C ILE A 202 3.96 2.03 21.72
N PRO A 203 5.26 1.76 21.90
CA PRO A 203 5.93 0.62 21.28
C PRO A 203 5.43 -0.69 21.89
N ARG A 204 5.57 -1.81 21.17
CA ARG A 204 5.21 -3.14 21.70
C ARG A 204 6.28 -3.66 22.67
N GLY A 205 5.89 -4.59 23.55
CA GLY A 205 6.82 -5.34 24.41
C GLY A 205 7.20 -4.68 25.73
N LEU A 206 6.51 -3.62 26.15
CA LEU A 206 6.71 -2.99 27.44
C LEU A 206 6.06 -3.82 28.55
N ASN A 207 6.70 -3.84 29.73
CA ASN A 207 6.03 -4.33 30.93
C ASN A 207 4.98 -3.32 31.43
N LYS A 208 4.13 -3.74 32.38
CA LYS A 208 3.01 -2.92 32.88
C LYS A 208 3.44 -1.54 33.37
N THR A 209 4.51 -1.48 34.16
CA THR A 209 5.00 -0.21 34.73
C THR A 209 5.54 0.72 33.65
N GLU A 210 6.31 0.19 32.70
CA GLU A 210 6.84 0.95 31.57
C GLU A 210 5.72 1.47 30.67
N PHE A 211 4.73 0.63 30.38
CA PHE A 211 3.55 0.96 29.61
C PHE A 211 2.76 2.09 30.27
N GLU A 212 2.42 1.97 31.55
CA GLU A 212 1.62 2.97 32.27
C GLU A 212 2.33 4.32 32.34
N ASN A 213 3.65 4.32 32.58
CA ASN A 213 4.46 5.54 32.61
C ASN A 213 4.49 6.25 31.24
N LEU A 214 4.69 5.49 30.17
CA LEU A 214 4.73 6.05 28.81
C LEU A 214 3.34 6.49 28.34
N LEU A 215 2.30 5.70 28.61
CA LEU A 215 0.91 6.05 28.34
C LEU A 215 0.56 7.36 29.04
N ARG A 216 0.82 7.48 30.34
CA ARG A 216 0.57 8.73 31.08
C ARG A 216 1.26 9.93 30.42
N LYS A 217 2.55 9.80 30.10
CA LYS A 217 3.31 10.87 29.46
C LYS A 217 2.71 11.26 28.11
N ASN A 218 2.40 10.29 27.26
CA ASN A 218 1.95 10.56 25.90
C ASN A 218 0.48 11.01 25.85
N PHE A 219 -0.36 10.48 26.74
CA PHE A 219 -1.75 10.90 26.92
C PHE A 219 -1.83 12.37 27.31
N LEU A 220 -1.10 12.80 28.36
CA LEU A 220 -1.12 14.18 28.83
C LEU A 220 -0.52 15.18 27.83
N ASN A 221 0.37 14.72 26.95
CA ASN A 221 0.94 15.54 25.88
C ASN A 221 0.15 15.44 24.56
N HIS A 222 -0.94 14.66 24.51
CA HIS A 222 -1.72 14.50 23.31
C HIS A 222 -2.47 15.82 23.01
N PRO A 223 -2.44 16.34 21.77
CA PRO A 223 -3.04 17.63 21.45
C PRO A 223 -4.52 17.76 21.87
N PHE A 224 -5.30 16.68 21.73
CA PHE A 224 -6.69 16.63 22.18
C PHE A 224 -6.82 16.84 23.68
N ILE A 225 -5.99 16.15 24.47
CA ILE A 225 -6.05 16.20 25.93
C ILE A 225 -5.65 17.59 26.44
N ILE A 226 -4.63 18.21 25.83
CA ILE A 226 -4.23 19.57 26.17
C ILE A 226 -5.36 20.56 25.89
N ALA A 227 -5.94 20.51 24.69
CA ALA A 227 -7.04 21.40 24.31
C ALA A 227 -8.30 21.19 25.16
N TYR A 228 -8.62 19.93 25.48
CA TYR A 228 -9.76 19.58 26.32
C TYR A 228 -9.57 20.06 27.77
N LEU A 229 -8.37 19.90 28.34
CA LEU A 229 -8.06 20.39 29.68
C LEU A 229 -8.07 21.92 29.76
N ASP A 230 -7.61 22.62 28.72
CA ASP A 230 -7.70 24.09 28.63
C ASP A 230 -9.16 24.57 28.59
N TYR A 231 -10.00 23.89 27.78
CA TYR A 231 -11.44 24.16 27.73
C TYR A 231 -12.16 23.93 29.08
N LEU A 232 -11.73 22.92 29.83
CA LEU A 232 -12.26 22.58 31.15
C LEU A 232 -11.87 23.56 32.26
N GLY A 233 -11.08 24.62 32.00
CA GLY A 233 -10.60 25.57 33.02
C GLY A 233 -11.68 26.25 33.88
N ASN A 234 -12.97 26.05 33.58
CA ASN A 234 -14.14 26.43 34.38
C ASN A 234 -15.11 25.23 34.53
N GLU A 235 -16.05 25.26 35.50
CA GLU A 235 -17.13 24.27 35.56
C GLU A 235 -17.94 24.28 34.25
N LYS A 236 -18.15 23.10 33.65
CA LYS A 236 -18.89 22.90 32.40
C LYS A 236 -19.99 21.87 32.60
N TYR A 237 -21.15 22.12 32.01
CA TYR A 237 -22.21 21.11 31.93
C TYR A 237 -21.90 20.07 30.86
N PHE A 238 -22.43 18.86 31.02
CA PHE A 238 -22.23 17.76 30.06
C PHE A 238 -22.56 18.14 28.62
N GLY A 239 -23.65 18.89 28.39
CA GLY A 239 -24.02 19.36 27.05
C GLY A 239 -23.01 20.33 26.42
N GLU A 240 -22.32 21.15 27.23
CA GLU A 240 -21.26 22.03 26.76
C GLU A 240 -19.98 21.26 26.42
N MET A 241 -19.75 20.12 27.06
CA MET A 241 -18.63 19.22 26.72
C MET A 241 -18.91 18.47 25.42
N SER A 242 -20.12 17.94 25.25
CA SER A 242 -20.52 17.24 24.02
C SER A 242 -20.60 18.14 22.79
N ALA A 243 -20.88 19.44 22.96
CA ALA A 243 -20.93 20.40 21.86
C ALA A 243 -19.56 20.94 21.43
N TRP A 244 -18.55 20.79 22.29
CA TRP A 244 -17.16 21.18 22.00
C TRP A 244 -16.40 20.08 21.24
N LEU A 245 -16.80 18.82 21.43
CA LEU A 245 -16.36 17.65 20.68
C LEU A 245 -17.01 17.58 19.30
#